data_AF-A0A529GNW4-F1
#
_entry.id   AF-A0A529GNW4-F1
#
_cell.length_a   1.000
_cell.length_b   1.000
_cell.length_c   1.000
_cell.angle_alpha   90.00
_cell.angle_beta   90.00
_cell.angle_gamma   90.00
#
_symmetry.space_group_name_H-M   'P 1'
#
loop_
_entity.id
_entity.type
_entity.pdbx_description
1 polymer ?
#
loop_
_entity_poly.entity_id
_entity_poly.type
_entity_poly.pdbx_seq_one_letter_code
_entity_poly.pdbx_strand_id
1 'polypeptide(L)'
;LPEFIAEEDYGFIPRENLVIICTGSQGEPLAALAKLSRDEMKSVSLTAGDTVVFSSRTIPGNEKAILEIKNRLIDLGMKIVEDGDALVHVSGHPRRSELRKMYEWVRPQIGVPVHGEAAHLVAQGSLMSMSGIGQVAQVRDGDMLRLYPGAATIVDQVPFGRVYKDGRLIGTDQAMGIRDRRKLSFAGHVAVNVVLDDKYELAGDPDLVAIGVAEADASGETLEDLMLDAAIGAVDSIPRQRRKDLDLVQEAVRRAVRGAANEAWGKKPLVTVFVTR
;
A
#
# COMPACT_ATOMS: atom_id res chain seq x y z
N LEU A 1 -17.75 -24.10 29.15
CA LEU A 1 -18.03 -23.88 27.72
C LEU A 1 -18.19 -25.25 27.08
N PRO A 2 -19.08 -25.43 26.09
CA PRO A 2 -19.10 -26.65 25.30
C PRO A 2 -17.73 -26.88 24.63
N GLU A 3 -17.41 -28.13 24.31
CA GLU A 3 -16.18 -28.46 23.59
C GLU A 3 -16.23 -27.91 22.16
N PHE A 4 -15.05 -27.62 21.59
CA PHE A 4 -14.95 -27.29 20.17
C PHE A 4 -15.26 -28.53 19.33
N ILE A 5 -15.96 -28.29 18.24
CA ILE A 5 -16.38 -29.35 17.31
C ILE A 5 -15.54 -29.23 16.05
N ALA A 6 -15.22 -30.37 15.42
CA ALA A 6 -14.46 -30.42 14.20
C ALA A 6 -15.27 -29.86 13.02
N GLU A 7 -14.61 -29.30 12.00
CA GLU A 7 -15.30 -28.72 10.84
C GLU A 7 -16.08 -29.78 10.05
N GLU A 8 -15.61 -31.03 10.06
CA GLU A 8 -16.26 -32.16 9.38
C GLU A 8 -17.63 -32.50 9.97
N ASP A 9 -17.86 -32.15 11.24
CA ASP A 9 -19.10 -32.41 11.95
C ASP A 9 -20.19 -31.35 11.66
N TYR A 10 -19.85 -30.29 10.91
CA TYR A 10 -20.73 -29.16 10.58
C TYR A 10 -22.12 -29.61 10.09
N GLY A 11 -22.15 -30.56 9.15
CA GLY A 11 -23.39 -31.04 8.53
C GLY A 11 -24.30 -31.86 9.45
N PHE A 12 -23.82 -32.29 10.63
CA PHE A 12 -24.59 -33.10 11.57
C PHE A 12 -25.19 -32.30 12.73
N ILE A 13 -24.88 -31.00 12.83
CA ILE A 13 -25.32 -30.14 13.93
C ILE A 13 -26.47 -29.26 13.44
N PRO A 14 -27.61 -29.20 14.15
CA PRO A 14 -28.68 -28.26 13.84
C PRO A 14 -28.17 -26.81 13.83
N ARG A 15 -28.63 -26.02 12.85
CA ARG A 15 -28.15 -24.63 12.62
C ARG A 15 -28.23 -23.76 13.87
N GLU A 16 -29.29 -23.89 14.65
CA GLU A 16 -29.55 -23.16 15.88
C GLU A 16 -28.58 -23.48 17.03
N ASN A 17 -27.85 -24.59 16.93
CA ASN A 17 -26.88 -25.05 17.94
C ASN A 17 -25.43 -24.83 17.50
N LEU A 18 -25.20 -24.06 16.43
CA LEU A 18 -23.88 -23.86 15.85
C LEU A 18 -23.42 -22.40 15.94
N VAL A 19 -22.16 -22.21 16.32
CA VAL A 19 -21.45 -20.93 16.25
C VAL A 19 -20.11 -21.14 15.55
N ILE A 20 -19.88 -20.42 14.45
CA ILE A 20 -18.62 -20.46 13.72
C ILE A 20 -17.78 -19.24 14.13
N ILE A 21 -16.59 -19.49 14.66
CA ILE A 21 -15.59 -18.45 14.93
C ILE A 21 -14.53 -18.55 13.84
N CYS A 22 -14.41 -17.51 13.02
CA CYS A 22 -13.53 -17.53 11.86
C CYS A 22 -12.69 -16.26 11.73
N THR A 23 -11.60 -16.36 10.97
CA THR A 23 -10.71 -15.23 10.63
C THR A 23 -11.26 -14.45 9.42
N GLY A 24 -10.71 -13.27 9.16
CA GLY A 24 -11.04 -12.47 7.96
C GLY A 24 -11.85 -11.21 8.22
N SER A 25 -11.88 -10.76 9.48
CA SER A 25 -12.63 -9.55 9.88
C SER A 25 -12.14 -8.26 9.22
N GLN A 26 -10.91 -8.25 8.67
CA GLN A 26 -10.30 -7.09 8.02
C GLN A 26 -10.28 -7.20 6.49
N GLY A 27 -11.06 -8.11 5.90
CA GLY A 27 -11.13 -8.23 4.44
C GLY A 27 -10.01 -9.05 3.82
N GLU A 28 -9.26 -9.82 4.61
CA GLU A 28 -8.14 -10.61 4.10
C GLU A 28 -8.64 -11.67 3.11
N PRO A 29 -8.22 -11.64 1.82
CA PRO A 29 -8.88 -12.42 0.77
C PRO A 29 -8.74 -13.94 0.96
N LEU A 30 -7.68 -14.39 1.64
CA LEU A 30 -7.39 -15.80 1.91
C LEU A 30 -7.98 -16.30 3.24
N ALA A 31 -8.55 -15.42 4.07
CA ALA A 31 -9.12 -15.78 5.35
C ALA A 31 -10.46 -16.49 5.21
N ALA A 32 -10.89 -17.15 6.28
CA ALA A 32 -12.07 -18.02 6.28
C ALA A 32 -13.35 -17.27 5.90
N LEU A 33 -13.62 -16.09 6.48
CA LEU A 33 -14.81 -15.29 6.17
C LEU A 33 -14.88 -14.87 4.69
N ALA A 34 -13.74 -14.53 4.10
CA ALA A 34 -13.66 -14.16 2.69
C ALA A 34 -13.91 -15.35 1.75
N LYS A 35 -13.49 -16.55 2.15
CA LYS A 35 -13.78 -17.79 1.41
C LYS A 35 -15.25 -18.19 1.58
N LEU A 36 -15.81 -18.06 2.77
CA LEU A 36 -17.24 -18.31 3.04
C LEU A 36 -18.13 -17.37 2.21
N SER A 37 -17.77 -16.09 2.06
CA SER A 37 -18.53 -15.16 1.21
C SER A 37 -18.43 -15.46 -0.29
N ARG A 38 -17.50 -16.32 -0.71
CA ARG A 38 -17.35 -16.81 -2.09
C ARG A 38 -17.79 -18.26 -2.27
N ASP A 39 -18.31 -18.90 -1.22
CA ASP A 39 -18.64 -20.34 -1.20
C ASP A 39 -17.44 -21.24 -1.57
N GLU A 40 -16.23 -20.85 -1.14
CA GLU A 40 -14.97 -21.56 -1.45
C GLU A 40 -14.51 -22.52 -0.33
N MET A 41 -15.25 -22.58 0.78
CA MET A 41 -14.94 -23.53 1.87
C MET A 41 -15.57 -24.90 1.58
N LYS A 42 -14.78 -25.97 1.76
CA LYS A 42 -15.22 -27.34 1.45
C LYS A 42 -16.11 -27.95 2.54
N SER A 43 -15.80 -27.64 3.81
CA SER A 43 -16.40 -28.24 5.01
C SER A 43 -17.61 -27.46 5.54
N VAL A 44 -17.66 -26.15 5.24
CA VAL A 44 -18.60 -25.20 5.85
C VAL A 44 -19.18 -24.30 4.77
N SER A 45 -20.50 -24.15 4.75
CA SER A 45 -21.23 -23.29 3.81
C SER A 45 -22.27 -22.46 4.55
N LEU A 46 -22.45 -21.19 4.17
CA LEU A 46 -23.46 -20.33 4.77
C LEU A 46 -24.83 -20.52 4.07
N THR A 47 -25.92 -20.39 4.82
CA THR A 47 -27.29 -20.51 4.31
C THR A 47 -28.09 -19.25 4.59
N ALA A 48 -28.93 -18.83 3.64
CA ALA A 48 -29.81 -17.68 3.80
C ALA A 48 -30.49 -17.64 5.19
N GLY A 49 -30.45 -16.47 5.83
CA GLY A 49 -30.93 -16.27 7.19
C GLY A 49 -29.88 -16.43 8.31
N ASP A 50 -28.70 -16.98 8.03
CA ASP A 50 -27.58 -16.98 8.98
C ASP A 50 -27.16 -15.55 9.34
N THR A 51 -26.58 -15.38 10.53
CA THR A 51 -26.12 -14.08 11.05
C THR A 51 -24.61 -14.05 11.13
N VAL A 52 -24.00 -13.05 10.49
CA VAL A 52 -22.56 -12.80 10.51
C VAL A 52 -22.29 -11.57 11.37
N VAL A 53 -21.49 -11.75 12.42
CA VAL A 53 -21.13 -10.69 13.37
C VAL A 53 -19.69 -10.23 13.11
N PHE A 54 -19.53 -8.98 12.71
CA PHE A 54 -18.22 -8.33 12.62
C PHE A 54 -17.83 -7.77 13.99
N SER A 55 -17.26 -8.62 14.85
CA SER A 55 -16.77 -8.25 16.19
C SER A 55 -15.43 -7.50 16.15
N SER A 56 -15.26 -6.60 15.19
CA SER A 56 -14.02 -5.86 14.95
C SER A 56 -14.31 -4.48 14.39
N ARG A 57 -13.43 -3.52 14.67
CA ARG A 57 -13.42 -2.24 13.97
C ARG A 57 -12.61 -2.34 12.67
N THR A 58 -13.09 -1.69 11.62
CA THR A 58 -12.31 -1.51 10.38
C THR A 58 -11.02 -0.75 10.66
N ILE A 59 -9.89 -1.36 10.31
CA ILE A 59 -8.59 -0.67 10.31
C ILE A 59 -8.51 0.20 9.04
N PRO A 60 -8.07 1.47 9.16
CA PRO A 60 -7.92 2.36 8.00
C PRO A 60 -7.13 1.71 6.86
N GLY A 61 -7.70 1.72 5.66
CA GLY A 61 -7.14 1.10 4.45
C GLY A 61 -7.80 -0.22 4.04
N ASN A 62 -8.57 -0.85 4.93
CA ASN A 62 -9.24 -2.13 4.67
C ASN A 62 -10.72 -1.99 4.30
N GLU A 63 -11.27 -0.78 4.25
CA GLU A 63 -12.70 -0.50 4.09
C GLU A 63 -13.28 -1.18 2.85
N LYS A 64 -12.58 -1.07 1.72
CA LYS A 64 -13.03 -1.62 0.44
C LYS A 64 -13.14 -3.15 0.48
N ALA A 65 -12.13 -3.83 1.02
CA ALA A 65 -12.09 -5.28 1.08
C ALA A 65 -13.17 -5.83 2.02
N ILE A 66 -13.36 -5.19 3.18
CA ILE A 66 -14.44 -5.53 4.12
C ILE A 66 -15.80 -5.33 3.46
N LEU A 67 -16.02 -4.21 2.77
CA LEU A 67 -17.28 -3.91 2.09
C LEU A 67 -17.60 -4.93 1.00
N GLU A 68 -16.60 -5.38 0.23
CA GLU A 68 -16.78 -6.41 -0.79
C GLU A 68 -17.26 -7.75 -0.17
N ILE A 69 -16.67 -8.17 0.95
CA ILE A 69 -17.13 -9.35 1.68
C ILE A 69 -18.57 -9.19 2.16
N LYS A 70 -18.90 -8.04 2.76
CA LYS A 70 -20.25 -7.76 3.25
C LYS A 70 -21.29 -7.81 2.13
N ASN A 71 -21.02 -7.17 0.99
CA ASN A 71 -21.93 -7.17 -0.14
C ASN A 71 -22.22 -8.60 -0.61
N ARG A 72 -21.18 -9.44 -0.75
CA ARG A 72 -21.38 -10.85 -1.11
C ARG A 72 -22.21 -11.61 -0.08
N LEU A 73 -21.95 -11.43 1.21
CA LEU A 73 -22.74 -12.07 2.27
C LEU A 73 -24.20 -11.60 2.24
N ILE A 74 -24.45 -10.32 2.01
CA ILE A 74 -25.79 -9.75 1.87
C ILE A 74 -26.49 -10.35 0.64
N ASP A 75 -25.81 -10.48 -0.49
CA ASP A 75 -26.33 -11.11 -1.70
C ASP A 75 -26.68 -12.60 -1.49
N LEU A 76 -25.97 -13.29 -0.60
CA LEU A 76 -26.28 -14.66 -0.16
C LEU A 76 -27.44 -14.73 0.87
N GLY A 77 -28.00 -13.59 1.27
CA GLY A 77 -29.11 -13.51 2.22
C GLY A 77 -28.70 -13.60 3.69
N MET A 78 -27.44 -13.26 4.03
CA MET A 78 -26.97 -13.18 5.42
C MET A 78 -27.48 -11.92 6.11
N LYS A 79 -27.69 -12.01 7.43
CA LYS A 79 -27.86 -10.85 8.30
C LYS A 79 -26.50 -10.39 8.79
N ILE A 80 -26.19 -9.10 8.65
CA ILE A 80 -24.92 -8.52 9.11
C ILE A 80 -25.16 -7.76 10.41
N VAL A 81 -24.27 -7.94 11.40
CA VAL A 81 -24.25 -7.18 12.65
C VAL A 81 -22.88 -6.58 12.85
N GLU A 82 -22.83 -5.27 13.08
CA GLU A 82 -21.59 -4.49 13.22
C GLU A 82 -21.52 -3.68 14.53
N ASP A 83 -20.39 -3.01 14.75
CA ASP A 83 -20.17 -2.15 15.93
C ASP A 83 -21.13 -0.94 16.00
N GLY A 84 -21.65 -0.49 14.86
CA GLY A 84 -22.68 0.53 14.76
C GLY A 84 -24.09 0.03 15.12
N ASP A 85 -24.36 -1.27 14.93
CA ASP A 85 -25.67 -1.86 15.19
C ASP A 85 -25.80 -2.36 16.63
N ALA A 86 -24.72 -2.90 17.18
CA ALA A 86 -24.69 -3.50 18.51
C ALA A 86 -23.31 -3.37 19.18
N LEU A 87 -23.27 -3.51 20.50
CA LEU A 87 -22.04 -3.54 21.29
C LEU A 87 -21.28 -4.86 21.11
N VAL A 88 -20.79 -5.11 19.90
CA VAL A 88 -20.05 -6.32 19.51
C VAL A 88 -18.54 -6.12 19.50
N HIS A 89 -18.06 -4.88 19.65
CA HIS A 89 -16.65 -4.57 19.66
C HIS A 89 -16.32 -3.44 20.64
N VAL A 90 -15.16 -3.54 21.28
CA VAL A 90 -14.57 -2.47 22.08
C VAL A 90 -13.11 -2.28 21.65
N SER A 91 -12.66 -1.02 21.67
CA SER A 91 -11.26 -0.69 21.39
C SER A 91 -10.35 -1.33 22.43
N GLY A 92 -9.24 -1.93 21.99
CA GLY A 92 -8.14 -2.35 22.87
C GLY A 92 -7.30 -1.17 23.40
N HIS A 93 -7.50 0.05 22.89
CA HIS A 93 -6.79 1.26 23.31
C HIS A 93 -7.65 2.15 24.22
N PRO A 94 -7.05 2.78 25.26
CA PRO A 94 -7.76 3.60 26.23
C PRO A 94 -8.26 4.91 25.62
N ARG A 95 -9.44 5.36 26.06
CA ARG A 95 -9.96 6.69 25.76
C ARG A 95 -9.39 7.74 26.73
N ARG A 96 -9.73 9.01 26.50
CA ARG A 96 -9.25 10.15 27.30
C ARG A 96 -9.47 9.99 28.80
N SER A 97 -10.62 9.47 29.23
CA SER A 97 -10.93 9.26 30.65
C SER A 97 -10.02 8.21 31.29
N GLU A 98 -9.75 7.11 30.59
CA GLU A 98 -8.87 6.03 31.04
C GLU A 98 -7.41 6.52 31.09
N LEU A 99 -6.96 7.28 30.08
CA LEU A 99 -5.63 7.91 30.09
C LEU A 99 -5.48 8.90 31.26
N ARG A 100 -6.49 9.73 31.54
CA ARG A 100 -6.46 10.64 32.70
C ARG A 100 -6.33 9.88 34.01
N LYS A 101 -7.12 8.81 34.18
CA LYS A 101 -7.06 7.95 35.36
C LYS A 101 -5.68 7.32 35.54
N MET A 102 -5.06 6.89 34.44
CA MET A 102 -3.67 6.42 34.45
C MET A 102 -2.69 7.52 34.90
N TYR A 103 -2.82 8.75 34.41
CA TYR A 103 -1.97 9.87 34.83
C TYR A 103 -2.15 10.21 36.32
N GLU A 104 -3.39 10.15 36.84
CA GLU A 104 -3.69 10.37 38.26
C GLU A 104 -3.04 9.33 39.18
N TRP A 105 -2.98 8.06 38.74
CA TRP A 105 -2.33 6.98 39.46
C TRP A 105 -0.80 7.07 39.41
N VAL A 106 -0.24 7.30 38.23
CA VAL A 106 1.22 7.28 38.01
C VAL A 106 1.88 8.57 38.50
N ARG A 107 1.17 9.71 38.40
CA ARG A 107 1.68 11.06 38.72
C ARG A 107 3.06 11.36 38.11
N PRO A 108 3.20 11.22 36.77
CA PRO A 108 4.51 11.37 36.14
C PRO A 108 4.99 12.83 36.21
N GLN A 109 6.30 13.01 36.41
CA GLN A 109 6.94 14.32 36.29
C GLN A 109 7.15 14.73 34.82
N ILE A 110 7.43 13.75 33.96
CA ILE A 110 7.66 13.90 32.53
C ILE A 110 6.71 12.97 31.79
N GLY A 111 5.90 13.51 30.88
CA GLY A 111 5.04 12.77 29.96
C GLY A 111 5.65 12.72 28.56
N VAL A 112 5.69 11.54 27.96
CA VAL A 112 6.14 11.33 26.58
C VAL A 112 5.00 10.61 25.84
N PRO A 113 4.28 11.27 24.91
CA PRO A 113 3.26 10.61 24.11
C PRO A 113 3.92 9.63 23.15
N VAL A 114 3.35 8.44 23.03
CA VAL A 114 3.86 7.34 22.19
C VAL A 114 2.71 6.60 21.54
N HIS A 115 3.02 5.73 20.57
CA HIS A 115 2.06 4.84 19.92
C HIS A 115 0.88 5.57 19.24
N GLY A 116 1.18 6.40 18.25
CA GLY A 116 0.18 7.01 17.40
C GLY A 116 0.79 7.87 16.29
N GLU A 117 -0.02 8.22 15.29
CA GLU A 117 0.38 9.21 14.29
C GLU A 117 0.53 10.61 14.88
N ALA A 118 1.04 11.55 14.09
CA ALA A 118 1.33 12.91 14.54
C ALA A 118 0.15 13.59 15.26
N ALA A 119 -1.08 13.45 14.73
CA ALA A 119 -2.29 13.99 15.35
C ALA A 119 -2.58 13.37 16.72
N HIS A 120 -2.40 12.06 16.86
CA HIS A 120 -2.61 11.34 18.12
C HIS A 120 -1.59 11.76 19.18
N LEU A 121 -0.31 11.84 18.81
CA LEU A 121 0.78 12.22 19.72
C LEU A 121 0.60 13.65 20.24
N VAL A 122 0.24 14.59 19.35
CA VAL A 122 -0.08 15.97 19.73
C VAL A 122 -1.28 16.01 20.68
N ALA A 123 -2.36 15.31 20.35
CA ALA A 123 -3.56 15.27 21.21
C ALA A 123 -3.29 14.64 22.58
N GLN A 124 -2.47 13.58 22.64
CA GLN A 124 -2.09 12.93 23.89
C GLN A 124 -1.18 13.83 24.73
N GLY A 125 -0.21 14.51 24.12
CA GLY A 125 0.63 15.47 24.83
C GLY A 125 -0.18 16.64 25.39
N SER A 126 -1.13 17.18 24.63
CA SER A 126 -2.08 18.19 25.14
C SER A 126 -2.91 17.66 26.31
N LEU A 127 -3.38 16.40 26.23
CA LEU A 127 -4.10 15.76 27.33
C LEU A 127 -3.22 15.63 28.59
N MET A 128 -1.96 15.26 28.44
CA MET A 128 -0.99 15.16 29.54
C MET A 128 -0.80 16.52 30.24
N SER A 129 -0.61 17.59 29.46
CA SER A 129 -0.47 18.95 30.00
C SER A 129 -1.73 19.40 30.74
N MET A 130 -2.92 19.15 30.16
CA MET A 130 -4.21 19.45 30.81
C MET A 130 -4.43 18.62 32.09
N SER A 131 -3.78 17.47 32.21
CA SER A 131 -3.80 16.61 33.40
C SER A 131 -2.77 17.00 34.46
N GLY A 132 -2.05 18.13 34.28
CA GLY A 132 -1.12 18.67 35.29
C GLY A 132 0.27 18.04 35.28
N ILE A 133 0.64 17.32 34.21
CA ILE A 133 2.00 16.78 34.06
C ILE A 133 2.94 17.95 33.75
N GLY A 134 3.95 18.15 34.60
CA GLY A 134 4.78 19.36 34.60
C GLY A 134 5.69 19.51 33.38
N GLN A 135 6.11 18.41 32.76
CA GLN A 135 6.92 18.42 31.53
C GLN A 135 6.33 17.44 30.51
N VAL A 136 6.07 17.89 29.30
CA VAL A 136 5.58 17.03 28.21
C VAL A 136 6.51 17.14 27.01
N ALA A 137 7.18 16.05 26.67
CA ALA A 137 8.15 16.00 25.57
C ALA A 137 7.49 15.49 24.29
N GLN A 138 7.35 16.35 23.27
CA GLN A 138 6.82 15.98 21.97
C GLN A 138 7.91 15.35 21.10
N VAL A 139 8.09 14.03 21.22
CA VAL A 139 9.13 13.29 20.49
C VAL A 139 8.62 12.70 19.18
N ARG A 140 9.55 12.51 18.24
CA ARG A 140 9.38 11.77 16.98
C ARG A 140 10.37 10.60 16.92
N ASP A 141 10.14 9.69 15.97
CA ASP A 141 11.07 8.60 15.71
C ASP A 141 12.48 9.16 15.47
N GLY A 142 13.47 8.63 16.20
CA GLY A 142 14.86 9.05 16.14
C GLY A 142 15.27 10.12 17.17
N ASP A 143 14.35 10.84 17.81
CA ASP A 143 14.73 11.86 18.78
C ASP A 143 15.36 11.25 20.04
N MET A 144 16.54 11.76 20.45
CA MET A 144 17.19 11.38 21.69
C MET A 144 16.74 12.33 22.82
N LEU A 145 15.84 11.85 23.67
CA LEU A 145 15.32 12.62 24.80
C LEU A 145 16.14 12.37 26.06
N ARG A 146 16.83 13.40 26.57
CA ARG A 146 17.45 13.36 27.91
C ARG A 146 16.38 13.61 28.96
N LEU A 147 16.15 12.62 29.84
CA LEU A 147 15.21 12.74 30.96
C LEU A 147 15.83 13.34 32.23
N TYR A 148 17.14 13.18 32.41
CA TYR A 148 17.90 13.68 33.56
C TYR A 148 19.39 13.88 33.18
N PRO A 149 20.11 14.85 33.77
CA PRO A 149 19.64 15.90 34.69
C PRO A 149 18.89 17.05 34.02
N GLY A 150 18.07 17.74 34.80
CA GLY A 150 17.34 18.94 34.37
C GLY A 150 16.00 18.64 33.71
N ALA A 151 15.54 19.56 32.87
CA ALA A 151 14.30 19.39 32.11
C ALA A 151 14.47 18.39 30.96
N ALA A 152 13.39 17.68 30.64
CA ALA A 152 13.30 16.79 29.49
C ALA A 152 13.62 17.57 28.22
N THR A 153 14.74 17.26 27.58
CA THR A 153 15.25 18.00 26.42
C THR A 153 15.65 17.03 25.33
N ILE A 154 15.23 17.28 24.09
CA ILE A 154 15.76 16.57 22.92
C ILE A 154 17.19 17.07 22.72
N VAL A 155 18.17 16.20 22.88
CA VAL A 155 19.60 16.56 22.88
C VAL A 155 20.31 16.17 21.59
N ASP A 156 19.77 15.22 20.84
CA ASP A 156 20.33 14.73 19.60
C ASP A 156 19.28 13.95 18.79
N GLN A 157 19.66 13.42 17.64
CA GLN A 157 18.89 12.48 16.84
C GLN A 157 19.73 11.25 16.49
N VAL A 158 19.19 10.06 16.74
CA VAL A 158 19.82 8.79 16.33
C VAL A 158 19.37 8.40 14.92
N PRO A 159 20.18 7.61 14.17
CA PRO A 159 19.74 7.07 12.89
C PRO A 159 18.42 6.30 13.04
N PHE A 160 17.43 6.71 12.25
CA PHE A 160 16.10 6.11 12.24
C PHE A 160 15.58 6.02 10.81
N GLY A 161 14.57 5.19 10.61
CA GLY A 161 13.96 5.02 9.30
C GLY A 161 13.28 3.66 9.17
N ARG A 162 12.75 3.41 7.98
CA ARG A 162 12.08 2.14 7.66
C ARG A 162 13.07 1.20 7.01
N VAL A 163 13.08 -0.03 7.50
CA VAL A 163 13.70 -1.16 6.82
C VAL A 163 12.59 -2.06 6.31
N TYR A 164 12.71 -2.49 5.06
CA TYR A 164 11.74 -3.31 4.38
C TYR A 164 12.23 -4.75 4.36
N LYS A 165 11.32 -5.69 4.66
CA LYS A 165 11.51 -7.11 4.41
C LYS A 165 10.68 -7.49 3.19
N ASP A 166 11.34 -7.93 2.14
CA ASP A 166 10.68 -8.41 0.93
C ASP A 166 11.20 -9.81 0.57
N GLY A 167 10.28 -10.79 0.60
CA GLY A 167 10.62 -12.20 0.55
C GLY A 167 11.64 -12.57 1.63
N ARG A 168 12.85 -12.93 1.20
CA ARG A 168 13.97 -13.35 2.07
C ARG A 168 14.98 -12.22 2.33
N LEU A 169 14.83 -11.07 1.69
CA LEU A 169 15.77 -9.95 1.77
C LEU A 169 15.27 -8.88 2.72
N ILE A 170 16.22 -8.14 3.29
CA ILE A 170 15.97 -7.01 4.17
C ILE A 170 16.82 -5.84 3.68
N GLY A 171 16.23 -4.65 3.52
CA GLY A 171 16.95 -3.47 3.06
C GLY A 171 16.09 -2.20 2.96
N THR A 172 16.63 -1.18 2.30
CA THR A 172 15.91 0.08 2.04
C THR A 172 14.87 -0.09 0.95
N ASP A 173 13.94 0.87 0.81
CA ASP A 173 12.95 0.88 -0.27
C ASP A 173 13.58 0.91 -1.67
N GLN A 174 14.73 1.57 -1.81
CA GLN A 174 15.51 1.60 -3.04
C GLN A 174 16.21 0.26 -3.29
N ALA A 175 16.91 -0.29 -2.29
CA ALA A 175 17.63 -1.56 -2.44
C ALA A 175 16.68 -2.72 -2.78
N MET A 176 15.45 -2.69 -2.25
CA MET A 176 14.42 -3.69 -2.53
C MET A 176 13.62 -3.38 -3.82
N GLY A 177 13.95 -2.33 -4.57
CA GLY A 177 13.23 -1.96 -5.80
C GLY A 177 11.75 -1.58 -5.60
N ILE A 178 11.34 -1.20 -4.38
CA ILE A 178 9.95 -0.84 -4.06
C ILE A 178 9.56 0.45 -4.78
N ARG A 179 10.49 1.42 -4.88
CA ARG A 179 10.25 2.68 -5.59
C ARG A 179 9.93 2.46 -7.06
N ASP A 180 10.66 1.57 -7.72
CA ASP A 180 10.46 1.31 -9.15
C ASP A 180 9.19 0.52 -9.39
N ARG A 181 8.87 -0.49 -8.56
CA ARG A 181 7.57 -1.18 -8.60
C ARG A 181 6.38 -0.23 -8.46
N ARG A 182 6.46 0.79 -7.60
CA ARG A 182 5.41 1.83 -7.49
C ARG A 182 5.26 2.68 -8.74
N LYS A 183 6.36 3.02 -9.42
CA LYS A 183 6.30 3.76 -10.69
C LYS A 183 5.70 2.89 -11.79
N LEU A 184 6.14 1.63 -11.88
CA LEU A 184 5.62 0.64 -12.81
C LEU A 184 4.11 0.43 -12.63
N SER A 185 3.63 0.29 -11.39
CA SER A 185 2.20 0.13 -11.13
C SER A 185 1.35 1.35 -11.49
N PHE A 186 1.96 2.54 -11.57
CA PHE A 186 1.24 3.79 -11.85
C PHE A 186 1.23 4.16 -13.35
N ALA A 187 2.36 3.96 -14.03
CA ALA A 187 2.59 4.46 -15.38
C ALA A 187 3.15 3.40 -16.36
N GLY A 188 3.33 2.14 -15.94
CA GLY A 188 3.85 1.09 -16.82
C GLY A 188 5.33 1.25 -17.18
N HIS A 189 5.75 0.46 -18.16
CA HIS A 189 7.11 0.36 -18.69
C HIS A 189 7.10 0.38 -20.21
N VAL A 190 8.14 0.96 -20.80
CA VAL A 190 8.39 0.90 -22.24
C VAL A 190 9.86 0.52 -22.45
N ALA A 191 10.09 -0.55 -23.20
CA ALA A 191 11.41 -0.94 -23.68
C ALA A 191 11.53 -0.54 -25.15
N VAL A 192 12.64 0.10 -25.51
CA VAL A 192 12.93 0.49 -26.91
C VAL A 192 14.31 -0.05 -27.29
N ASN A 193 14.39 -0.74 -28.40
CA ASN A 193 15.65 -1.23 -28.96
C ASN A 193 15.96 -0.48 -30.26
N VAL A 194 17.09 0.19 -30.29
CA VAL A 194 17.57 0.97 -31.44
C VAL A 194 18.85 0.32 -31.95
N VAL A 195 18.83 -0.11 -33.20
CA VAL A 195 20.01 -0.69 -33.86
C VAL A 195 20.57 0.31 -34.85
N LEU A 196 21.85 0.63 -34.73
CA LEU A 196 22.58 1.51 -35.63
C LEU A 196 23.49 0.70 -36.57
N ASP A 197 23.65 1.14 -37.81
CA ASP A 197 24.56 0.53 -38.76
C ASP A 197 26.01 1.01 -38.59
N ASP A 198 26.92 0.57 -39.47
CA ASP A 198 28.32 0.99 -39.48
C ASP A 198 28.54 2.49 -39.70
N LYS A 199 27.53 3.19 -40.22
CA LYS A 199 27.53 4.64 -40.45
C LYS A 199 26.82 5.41 -39.34
N TYR A 200 26.37 4.74 -38.28
CA TYR A 200 25.58 5.28 -37.18
C TYR A 200 24.21 5.81 -37.62
N GLU A 201 23.64 5.22 -38.67
CA GLU A 201 22.24 5.40 -39.07
C GLU A 201 21.37 4.31 -38.47
N LEU A 202 20.07 4.54 -38.38
CA LEU A 202 19.12 3.47 -38.05
C LEU A 202 19.27 2.33 -39.07
N ALA A 203 19.60 1.13 -38.58
CA ALA A 203 19.70 -0.07 -39.42
C ALA A 203 18.31 -0.58 -39.85
N GLY A 204 17.28 -0.17 -39.11
CA GLY A 204 15.86 -0.42 -39.35
C GLY A 204 15.02 0.34 -38.31
N ASP A 205 13.70 0.14 -38.36
CA ASP A 205 12.81 0.75 -37.36
C ASP A 205 13.12 0.20 -35.97
N PRO A 206 13.10 1.04 -34.92
CA PRO A 206 13.27 0.57 -33.55
C PRO A 206 12.19 -0.45 -33.16
N ASP A 207 12.53 -1.42 -32.33
CA ASP A 207 11.52 -2.27 -31.71
C ASP A 207 11.06 -1.63 -30.40
N LEU A 208 9.74 -1.56 -30.18
CA LEU A 208 9.16 -1.03 -28.96
C LEU A 208 8.22 -2.06 -28.33
N VAL A 209 8.33 -2.23 -27.01
CA VAL A 209 7.40 -3.05 -26.22
C VAL A 209 6.91 -2.24 -25.04
N ALA A 210 5.58 -2.05 -24.94
CA ALA A 210 4.96 -1.38 -23.82
C ALA A 210 4.22 -2.37 -22.90
N ILE A 211 4.38 -2.22 -21.58
CA ILE A 211 3.68 -3.03 -20.57
C ILE A 211 2.99 -2.10 -19.58
N GLY A 212 1.67 -2.27 -19.44
CA GLY A 212 0.86 -1.44 -18.52
C GLY A 212 0.72 0.02 -18.96
N VAL A 213 0.82 0.26 -20.27
CA VAL A 213 0.58 1.55 -20.94
C VAL A 213 -0.77 1.48 -21.65
N ALA A 214 -1.42 2.62 -21.89
CA ALA A 214 -2.66 2.65 -22.67
C ALA A 214 -2.41 2.22 -24.12
N GLU A 215 -3.42 1.63 -24.77
CA GLU A 215 -3.29 1.14 -26.15
C GLU A 215 -3.30 2.28 -27.16
N ALA A 216 -4.25 3.21 -27.03
CA ALA A 216 -4.44 4.32 -27.95
C ALA A 216 -4.81 5.62 -27.23
N ASP A 217 -4.59 6.74 -27.91
CA ASP A 217 -4.94 8.07 -27.43
C ASP A 217 -6.43 8.39 -27.67
N ALA A 218 -6.85 9.63 -27.40
CA ALA A 218 -8.23 10.05 -27.61
C ALA A 218 -8.66 10.11 -29.09
N SER A 219 -7.70 10.17 -30.01
CA SER A 219 -7.93 10.17 -31.45
C SER A 219 -7.97 8.77 -32.06
N GLY A 220 -7.59 7.75 -31.29
CA GLY A 220 -7.51 6.36 -31.72
C GLY A 220 -6.15 5.98 -32.31
N GLU A 221 -5.16 6.88 -32.23
CA GLU A 221 -3.79 6.60 -32.64
C GLU A 221 -3.10 5.75 -31.58
N THR A 222 -2.34 4.73 -32.01
CA THR A 222 -1.71 3.82 -31.06
C THR A 222 -0.57 4.54 -30.33
N LEU A 223 -0.48 4.34 -29.01
CA LEU A 223 0.61 4.95 -28.24
C LEU A 223 1.96 4.35 -28.62
N GLU A 224 1.98 3.09 -29.05
CA GLU A 224 3.20 2.43 -29.50
C GLU A 224 3.75 3.09 -30.76
N ASP A 225 2.91 3.37 -31.76
CA ASP A 225 3.32 4.07 -32.99
C ASP A 225 3.80 5.49 -32.68
N LEU A 226 3.05 6.26 -31.86
CA LEU A 226 3.45 7.60 -31.43
C LEU A 226 4.81 7.62 -30.73
N MET A 227 5.05 6.65 -29.86
CA MET A 227 6.33 6.53 -29.14
C MET A 227 7.45 6.06 -30.07
N LEU A 228 7.15 5.19 -31.05
CA LEU A 228 8.10 4.73 -32.06
C LEU A 228 8.53 5.89 -32.97
N ASP A 229 7.58 6.67 -33.46
CA ASP A 229 7.85 7.88 -34.26
C ASP A 229 8.70 8.89 -33.48
N ALA A 230 8.40 9.08 -32.19
CA ALA A 230 9.20 9.93 -31.32
C ALA A 230 10.63 9.39 -31.13
N ALA A 231 10.82 8.07 -31.07
CA ALA A 231 12.13 7.44 -30.99
C ALA A 231 12.94 7.67 -32.27
N ILE A 232 12.33 7.41 -33.44
CA ILE A 232 12.94 7.63 -34.76
C ILE A 232 13.33 9.11 -34.91
N GLY A 233 12.38 10.02 -34.68
CA GLY A 233 12.61 11.46 -34.75
C GLY A 233 13.72 11.94 -33.81
N ALA A 234 13.85 11.34 -32.62
CA ALA A 234 14.92 11.66 -31.69
C ALA A 234 16.30 11.27 -32.24
N VAL A 235 16.45 10.07 -32.81
CA VAL A 235 17.72 9.65 -33.44
C VAL A 235 18.03 10.53 -34.64
N ASP A 236 17.02 10.82 -35.46
CA ASP A 236 17.19 11.63 -36.67
C ASP A 236 17.60 13.07 -36.38
N SER A 237 17.10 13.64 -35.29
CA SER A 237 17.49 14.98 -34.83
C SER A 237 18.95 15.10 -34.40
N ILE A 238 19.62 13.99 -34.06
CA ILE A 238 21.03 13.99 -33.66
C ILE A 238 21.91 14.00 -34.91
N PRO A 239 22.86 14.96 -35.05
CA PRO A 239 23.79 14.95 -36.18
C PRO A 239 24.60 13.65 -36.24
N ARG A 240 24.78 13.08 -37.44
CA ARG A 240 25.50 11.81 -37.68
C ARG A 240 26.79 11.65 -36.88
N GLN A 241 27.62 12.69 -36.84
CA GLN A 241 28.90 12.67 -36.12
C GLN A 241 28.75 12.48 -34.61
N ARG A 242 27.64 12.95 -34.03
CA ARG A 242 27.33 12.84 -32.60
C ARG A 242 26.64 11.53 -32.22
N ARG A 243 26.05 10.81 -33.17
CA ARG A 243 25.43 9.49 -32.93
C ARG A 243 26.43 8.41 -32.51
N LYS A 244 27.73 8.68 -32.63
CA LYS A 244 28.80 7.82 -32.10
C LYS A 244 28.80 7.71 -30.58
N ASP A 245 28.23 8.71 -29.91
CA ASP A 245 27.97 8.71 -28.48
C ASP A 245 26.64 7.98 -28.24
N LEU A 246 26.71 6.68 -27.95
CA LEU A 246 25.52 5.85 -27.78
C LEU A 246 24.71 6.25 -26.55
N ASP A 247 25.35 6.74 -25.48
CA ASP A 247 24.67 7.21 -24.28
C ASP A 247 23.83 8.46 -24.58
N LEU A 248 24.34 9.36 -25.43
CA LEU A 248 23.59 10.51 -25.92
C LEU A 248 22.34 10.07 -26.71
N VAL A 249 22.49 9.10 -27.62
CA VAL A 249 21.36 8.56 -28.39
C VAL A 249 20.34 7.92 -27.46
N GLN A 250 20.80 7.10 -26.52
CA GLN A 250 19.96 6.40 -25.54
C GLN A 250 19.11 7.38 -24.72
N GLU A 251 19.73 8.43 -24.17
CA GLU A 251 19.02 9.42 -23.35
C GLU A 251 18.08 10.30 -24.18
N ALA A 252 18.44 10.62 -25.44
CA ALA A 252 17.56 11.36 -26.34
C ALA A 252 16.28 10.58 -26.67
N VAL A 253 16.42 9.32 -27.09
CA VAL A 253 15.29 8.42 -27.36
C VAL A 253 14.43 8.24 -26.12
N ARG A 254 15.06 8.00 -24.95
CA ARG A 254 14.36 7.85 -23.68
C ARG A 254 13.47 9.05 -23.37
N ARG A 255 13.99 10.27 -23.57
CA ARG A 255 13.25 11.52 -23.31
C ARG A 255 12.10 11.72 -24.30
N ALA A 256 12.34 11.46 -25.59
CA ALA A 256 11.33 11.62 -26.62
C ALA A 256 10.15 10.67 -26.41
N VAL A 257 10.42 9.38 -26.22
CA VAL A 257 9.41 8.35 -25.93
C VAL A 257 8.61 8.69 -24.67
N ARG A 258 9.30 9.07 -23.59
CA ARG A 258 8.65 9.50 -22.34
C ARG A 258 7.82 10.78 -22.51
N GLY A 259 8.22 11.66 -23.42
CA GLY A 259 7.52 12.88 -23.78
C GLY A 259 6.24 12.59 -24.55
N ALA A 260 6.33 11.79 -25.62
CA ALA A 260 5.20 11.37 -26.44
C ALA A 260 4.13 10.67 -25.59
N ALA A 261 4.52 9.71 -24.74
CA ALA A 261 3.59 9.08 -23.82
C ALA A 261 2.90 10.10 -22.88
N ASN A 262 3.63 11.11 -22.41
CA ASN A 262 3.04 12.13 -21.54
C ASN A 262 2.08 13.06 -22.27
N GLU A 263 2.34 13.35 -23.54
CA GLU A 263 1.47 14.19 -24.37
C GLU A 263 0.17 13.45 -24.72
N ALA A 264 0.28 12.21 -25.20
CA ALA A 264 -0.87 11.39 -25.59
C ALA A 264 -1.69 10.88 -24.39
N TRP A 265 -1.02 10.45 -23.31
CA TRP A 265 -1.66 9.77 -22.17
C TRP A 265 -1.73 10.60 -20.88
N GLY A 266 -0.91 11.65 -20.75
CA GLY A 266 -0.76 12.38 -19.49
C GLY A 266 0.06 11.66 -18.41
N LYS A 267 0.69 10.53 -18.74
CA LYS A 267 1.56 9.78 -17.81
C LYS A 267 2.95 9.54 -18.38
N LYS A 268 3.91 9.36 -17.47
CA LYS A 268 5.33 9.19 -17.79
C LYS A 268 5.80 7.77 -17.45
N PRO A 269 5.72 6.81 -18.39
CA PRO A 269 6.20 5.46 -18.16
C PRO A 269 7.69 5.44 -17.82
N LEU A 270 8.12 4.35 -17.18
CA LEU A 270 9.56 4.07 -17.05
C LEU A 270 10.06 3.58 -18.42
N VAL A 271 10.97 4.33 -19.04
CA VAL A 271 11.49 4.00 -20.36
C VAL A 271 12.91 3.45 -20.23
N THR A 272 13.14 2.27 -20.80
CA THR A 272 14.47 1.64 -20.95
C THR A 272 14.81 1.60 -22.43
N VAL A 273 15.97 2.12 -22.78
CA VAL A 273 16.42 2.18 -24.18
C VAL A 273 17.71 1.38 -24.29
N PHE A 274 17.77 0.51 -25.29
CA PHE A 274 18.95 -0.20 -25.70
C PHE A 274 19.40 0.40 -27.03
N VAL A 275 20.68 0.76 -27.12
CA VAL A 275 21.29 1.21 -28.38
C VAL A 275 22.43 0.27 -28.69
N THR A 276 22.32 -0.44 -29.81
CA THR A 276 23.35 -1.36 -30.30
C THR A 276 23.81 -0.96 -31.69
N ARG A 277 24.98 -1.47 -32.07
CA ARG A 277 25.55 -1.31 -33.40
C ARG A 277 25.97 -2.70 -33.90
#